data_AF-A0A1E3J6D5-F1
#
_entry.id   AF-A0A1E3J6D5-F1
#
_cell.length_a   1.000
_cell.length_b   1.000
_cell.length_c   1.000
_cell.angle_alpha   90.00
_cell.angle_beta   90.00
_cell.angle_gamma   90.00
#
_symmetry.space_group_name_H-M   'P 1'
#
loop_
_entity.id
_entity.type
_entity.pdbx_description
1 polymer ?
#
loop_
_entity_poly.entity_id
_entity_poly.type
_entity_poly.pdbx_seq_one_letter_code
_entity_poly.pdbx_strand_id
1 'polypeptide(L)'
;MSKDPYVDVKREVEISLGSIQSLARDHRDLYNPSTLSSAVLEAQEELRNTLSILESDAEDLEESVRVVEDMGERWGLNADEVSRRRQFVQKVKLEVDDIRNRVHRLAAQSKGKGKQLHVPYRDSSADLERGYDEDNDEMRRWEAQEQEVSHDAGQEARRYLGPDTGYPSYPCKSSWLDGKRGRRADGVGARFVDRPKTTS
;
A
#
# COMPACT_ATOMS: atom_id res chain seq x y z
N MET A 1 32.54 -16.28 -7.50
CA MET A 1 32.66 -15.43 -6.30
C MET A 1 31.26 -15.09 -5.85
N SER A 2 30.78 -15.66 -4.76
CA SER A 2 29.48 -15.33 -4.15
C SER A 2 29.57 -13.90 -3.61
N LYS A 3 28.79 -12.98 -4.19
CA LYS A 3 28.73 -11.59 -3.75
C LYS A 3 27.87 -11.52 -2.48
N ASP A 4 28.32 -10.74 -1.50
CA ASP A 4 27.58 -10.55 -0.25
C ASP A 4 26.30 -9.73 -0.51
N PRO A 5 25.10 -10.28 -0.28
CA PRO A 5 23.84 -9.58 -0.51
C PRO A 5 23.71 -8.29 0.31
N TYR A 6 24.34 -8.22 1.49
CA TYR A 6 24.34 -7.01 2.32
C TYR A 6 24.90 -5.80 1.56
N VAL A 7 25.93 -6.00 0.73
CA VAL A 7 26.61 -4.91 0.00
C VAL A 7 25.77 -4.38 -1.16
N ASP A 8 24.87 -5.18 -1.70
CA ASP A 8 23.90 -4.73 -2.71
C ASP A 8 22.79 -3.90 -2.03
N VAL A 9 22.16 -4.43 -0.97
CA VAL A 9 21.11 -3.70 -0.23
C VAL A 9 21.64 -2.41 0.40
N LYS A 10 22.86 -2.42 0.96
CA LYS A 10 23.51 -1.20 1.47
C LYS A 10 23.57 -0.10 0.42
N ARG A 11 23.88 -0.45 -0.84
CA ARG A 11 23.96 0.53 -1.93
C ARG A 11 22.60 1.04 -2.33
N GLU A 12 21.59 0.17 -2.35
CA GLU A 12 20.20 0.57 -2.60
C GLU A 12 19.71 1.55 -1.53
N VAL A 13 19.97 1.26 -0.25
CA VAL A 13 19.67 2.16 0.87
C VAL A 13 20.38 3.50 0.75
N GLU A 14 21.66 3.51 0.38
CA GLU A 14 22.42 4.76 0.14
C GLU A 14 21.82 5.61 -1.00
N ILE A 15 21.33 4.96 -2.06
CA ILE A 15 20.67 5.63 -3.19
C ILE A 15 19.31 6.19 -2.76
N SER A 16 18.48 5.38 -2.09
CA SER A 16 17.18 5.79 -1.57
C SER A 16 17.31 6.97 -0.59
N LEU A 17 18.29 6.92 0.31
CA LEU A 17 18.56 8.02 1.24
C LEU A 17 18.95 9.31 0.50
N GLY A 18 19.78 9.22 -0.54
CA GLY A 18 20.10 10.36 -1.40
C GLY A 18 18.88 10.97 -2.09
N SER A 19 17.96 10.12 -2.56
CA SER A 19 16.68 10.56 -3.16
C SER A 19 15.80 11.29 -2.15
N ILE A 20 15.61 10.71 -0.96
CA ILE A 20 14.83 11.31 0.14
C ILE A 20 15.43 12.67 0.55
N GLN A 21 16.76 12.77 0.65
CA GLN A 21 17.41 14.05 0.95
C GLN A 21 17.15 15.12 -0.11
N SER A 22 17.11 14.74 -1.40
CA SER A 22 16.75 15.67 -2.48
C SER A 22 15.30 16.10 -2.35
N LEU A 23 14.37 15.13 -2.26
CA LEU A 23 12.93 15.39 -2.10
C LEU A 23 12.63 16.26 -0.87
N ALA A 24 13.33 16.03 0.25
CA ALA A 24 13.17 16.82 1.46
C ALA A 24 13.70 18.27 1.33
N ARG A 25 14.69 18.52 0.48
CA ARG A 25 15.16 19.88 0.15
C ARG A 25 14.16 20.57 -0.75
N ASP A 26 13.73 19.90 -1.81
CA ASP A 26 12.76 20.41 -2.77
C ASP A 26 11.44 20.74 -2.07
N HIS A 27 10.94 19.83 -1.22
CA HIS A 27 9.75 20.05 -0.40
C HIS A 27 9.90 21.26 0.53
N ARG A 28 11.07 21.48 1.15
CA ARG A 28 11.28 22.67 1.99
C ARG A 28 11.17 23.95 1.15
N ASP A 29 11.73 23.96 -0.04
CA ASP A 29 11.75 25.15 -0.88
C ASP A 29 10.35 25.42 -1.48
N LEU A 30 9.56 24.37 -1.70
CA LEU A 30 8.14 24.43 -2.07
C LEU A 30 7.21 24.79 -0.90
N TYR A 31 7.67 24.65 0.35
CA TYR A 31 6.94 25.01 1.57
C TYR A 31 6.92 26.54 1.77
N ASN A 32 6.44 27.27 0.76
CA ASN A 32 6.02 28.65 0.91
C ASN A 32 4.53 28.64 1.27
N PRO A 33 4.11 29.14 2.45
CA PRO A 33 2.71 29.06 2.92
C PRO A 33 1.70 29.77 2.01
N SER A 34 2.15 30.54 1.02
CA SER A 34 1.32 31.18 0.00
C SER A 34 0.95 30.25 -1.17
N THR A 35 1.56 29.07 -1.28
CA THR A 35 1.36 28.09 -2.35
C THR A 35 1.12 26.70 -1.78
N LEU A 36 0.01 26.53 -1.05
CA LEU A 36 -0.56 25.20 -0.79
C LEU A 36 -1.20 24.69 -2.10
N SER A 37 -0.36 24.28 -3.05
CA SER A 37 -0.77 23.68 -4.32
C SER A 37 -0.92 22.17 -4.16
N SER A 38 -1.77 21.53 -4.98
CA SER A 38 -1.89 20.07 -5.08
C SER A 38 -0.51 19.38 -5.19
N ALA A 39 0.39 19.98 -5.97
CA ALA A 39 1.76 19.48 -6.15
C ALA A 39 2.57 19.38 -4.84
N VAL A 40 2.30 20.24 -3.85
CA VAL A 40 2.99 20.18 -2.54
C VAL A 40 2.47 19.00 -1.71
N LEU A 41 1.16 18.73 -1.79
CA LEU A 41 0.55 17.59 -1.10
C LEU A 41 1.01 16.26 -1.72
N GLU A 42 1.08 16.18 -3.05
CA GLU A 42 1.62 15.02 -3.77
C GLU A 42 3.09 14.77 -3.40
N ALA A 43 3.94 15.80 -3.45
CA ALA A 43 5.34 15.69 -3.04
C ALA A 43 5.51 15.27 -1.57
N GLN A 44 4.60 15.71 -0.69
CA GLN A 44 4.60 15.29 0.71
C GLN A 44 4.24 13.81 0.88
N GLU A 45 3.27 13.32 0.12
CA GLU A 45 2.86 11.93 0.15
C GLU A 45 3.93 11.01 -0.44
N GLU A 46 4.54 11.40 -1.56
CA GLU A 46 5.69 10.70 -2.15
C GLU A 46 6.86 10.59 -1.16
N LEU A 47 7.19 11.68 -0.47
CA LEU A 47 8.24 11.69 0.54
C LEU A 47 7.92 10.74 1.70
N ARG A 48 6.67 10.70 2.17
CA ARG A 48 6.24 9.77 3.23
C ARG A 48 6.30 8.32 2.80
N ASN A 49 5.83 8.03 1.59
CA ASN A 49 5.87 6.68 1.04
C ASN A 49 7.32 6.19 0.92
N THR A 50 8.20 7.01 0.36
CA THR A 50 9.63 6.68 0.20
C THR A 50 10.33 6.50 1.55
N LEU A 51 10.00 7.33 2.55
CA LEU A 51 10.48 7.15 3.92
C LEU A 51 10.02 5.82 4.53
N SER A 52 8.75 5.46 4.36
CA SER A 52 8.19 4.20 4.91
C SER A 52 8.86 2.97 4.29
N ILE A 53 9.17 3.00 3.00
CA ILE A 53 9.89 1.91 2.32
C ILE A 53 11.30 1.80 2.91
N LEU A 54 12.01 2.92 3.05
CA LEU A 54 13.36 2.92 3.60
C LEU A 54 13.42 2.50 5.08
N GLU A 55 12.39 2.84 5.87
CA GLU A 55 12.23 2.35 7.25
C GLU A 55 12.19 0.82 7.28
N SER A 56 11.36 0.22 6.42
CA SER A 56 11.28 -1.25 6.27
C SER A 56 12.62 -1.86 5.86
N ASP A 57 13.28 -1.30 4.83
CA ASP A 57 14.58 -1.80 4.37
C ASP A 57 15.66 -1.72 5.48
N ALA A 58 15.62 -0.68 6.31
CA ALA A 58 16.54 -0.51 7.44
C ALA A 58 16.27 -1.51 8.57
N GLU A 59 15.01 -1.89 8.80
CA GLU A 59 14.62 -2.94 9.76
C GLU A 59 15.09 -4.31 9.29
N ASP A 60 14.89 -4.64 8.01
CA ASP A 60 15.36 -5.89 7.41
C ASP A 60 16.90 -5.99 7.46
N LEU A 61 17.60 -4.87 7.19
CA LEU A 61 19.05 -4.80 7.36
C LEU A 61 19.47 -5.02 8.82
N GLU A 62 18.75 -4.46 9.79
CA GLU A 62 19.02 -4.68 11.21
C GLU A 62 18.89 -6.15 11.58
N GLU A 63 17.83 -6.83 11.12
CA GLU A 63 17.63 -8.26 11.34
C GLU A 63 18.75 -9.08 10.71
N SER A 64 19.13 -8.75 9.46
CA SER A 64 20.24 -9.42 8.77
C SER A 64 21.56 -9.29 9.53
N VAL A 65 21.84 -8.11 10.12
CA VAL A 65 23.05 -7.88 10.92
C VAL A 65 23.01 -8.69 12.22
N ARG A 66 21.84 -8.80 12.88
CA ARG A 66 21.71 -9.64 14.09
C ARG A 66 21.97 -11.12 13.81
N VAL A 67 21.51 -11.63 12.66
CA VAL A 67 21.80 -13.01 12.23
C VAL A 67 23.31 -13.19 11.98
N VAL A 68 23.94 -12.19 11.37
CA VAL A 68 25.40 -12.16 11.16
C VAL A 68 26.18 -12.02 12.46
N GLU A 69 25.65 -11.36 13.49
CA GLU A 69 26.28 -11.31 14.82
C GLU A 69 26.33 -12.70 15.48
N ASP A 70 25.29 -13.52 15.33
CA ASP A 70 25.21 -14.86 15.94
C ASP A 70 26.03 -15.92 15.17
N MET A 71 26.11 -15.79 13.84
CA MET A 71 26.76 -16.80 12.97
C MET A 71 27.94 -16.28 12.14
N GLY A 72 28.45 -15.07 12.43
CA GLY A 72 29.46 -14.37 11.62
C GLY A 72 30.77 -15.14 11.41
N GLU A 73 31.21 -15.90 12.41
CA GLU A 73 32.41 -16.76 12.30
C GLU A 73 32.25 -17.84 11.22
N ARG A 74 31.02 -18.36 11.01
CA ARG A 74 30.74 -19.39 9.99
C ARG A 74 30.85 -18.84 8.57
N TRP A 75 30.68 -17.52 8.40
CA TRP A 75 30.81 -16.83 7.11
C TRP A 75 32.15 -16.14 6.93
N GLY A 76 33.09 -16.29 7.87
CA GLY A 76 34.40 -15.65 7.81
C GLY A 76 34.35 -14.13 7.91
N LEU A 77 33.29 -13.57 8.52
CA LEU A 77 33.15 -12.14 8.74
C LEU A 77 33.88 -11.75 10.03
N ASN A 78 34.75 -10.74 9.94
CA ASN A 78 35.45 -10.21 11.10
C ASN A 78 34.49 -9.40 11.98
N ALA A 79 34.68 -9.42 13.31
CA ALA A 79 33.86 -8.67 14.26
C ALA A 79 33.85 -7.16 13.97
N ASP A 80 34.96 -6.62 13.44
CA ASP A 80 35.04 -5.23 12.99
C ASP A 80 34.07 -4.94 11.84
N GLU A 81 33.88 -5.89 10.93
CA GLU A 81 32.96 -5.73 9.81
C GLU A 81 31.51 -5.72 10.30
N VAL A 82 31.16 -6.63 11.20
CA VAL A 82 29.82 -6.66 11.80
C VAL A 82 29.51 -5.37 12.55
N SER A 83 30.48 -4.84 13.31
CA SER A 83 30.36 -3.54 13.98
C SER A 83 30.14 -2.39 12.98
N ARG A 84 30.85 -2.38 11.84
CA ARG A 84 30.61 -1.40 10.76
C ARG A 84 29.20 -1.49 10.18
N ARG A 85 28.68 -2.71 9.98
CA ARG A 85 27.30 -2.91 9.48
C ARG A 85 26.28 -2.37 10.45
N ARG A 86 26.44 -2.66 11.74
CA ARG A 86 25.58 -2.14 12.80
C ARG A 86 25.60 -0.61 12.87
N GLN A 87 26.79 0.01 12.80
CA GLN A 87 26.92 1.47 12.81
C GLN A 87 26.23 2.11 11.60
N PHE A 88 26.33 1.49 10.42
CA PHE A 88 25.65 1.96 9.22
C PHE A 88 24.12 1.94 9.39
N VAL A 89 23.54 0.83 9.84
CA VAL A 89 22.09 0.72 10.07
C VAL A 89 21.61 1.76 11.07
N GLN A 90 22.33 1.93 12.19
CA GLN A 90 21.99 2.95 13.19
C GLN A 90 22.03 4.36 12.60
N LYS A 91 23.02 4.68 11.77
CA LYS A 91 23.10 5.97 11.08
C LYS A 91 21.88 6.20 10.19
N VAL A 92 21.49 5.21 9.38
CA VAL A 92 20.33 5.32 8.49
C VAL A 92 19.05 5.56 9.28
N LYS A 93 18.80 4.81 10.36
CA LYS A 93 17.61 5.01 11.21
C LYS A 93 17.53 6.42 11.80
N LEU A 94 18.65 6.92 12.32
CA LEU A 94 18.73 8.29 12.85
C LEU A 94 18.45 9.35 11.78
N GLU A 95 18.93 9.12 10.56
CA GLU A 95 18.77 10.06 9.45
C GLU A 95 17.33 10.09 8.93
N VAL A 96 16.70 8.92 8.84
CA VAL A 96 15.27 8.79 8.52
C VAL A 96 14.40 9.47 9.58
N ASP A 97 14.68 9.25 10.87
CA ASP A 97 13.98 9.89 11.98
C ASP A 97 14.13 11.42 11.95
N ASP A 98 15.33 11.95 11.66
CA ASP A 98 15.53 13.40 11.55
C ASP A 98 14.71 14.01 10.40
N ILE A 99 14.71 13.36 9.23
CA ILE A 99 13.95 13.83 8.07
C ILE A 99 12.45 13.80 8.37
N ARG A 100 11.95 12.72 8.98
CA ARG A 100 10.55 12.60 9.42
C ARG A 100 10.18 13.72 10.37
N ASN A 101 10.99 13.95 11.41
CA ASN A 101 10.76 15.02 12.38
C ASN A 101 10.77 16.41 11.72
N ARG A 102 11.66 16.63 10.74
CA ARG A 102 11.73 17.88 9.97
C ARG A 102 10.46 18.10 9.14
N VAL A 103 9.94 17.07 8.47
CA VAL A 103 8.69 17.15 7.70
C VAL A 103 7.50 17.47 8.62
N HIS A 104 7.40 16.79 9.78
CA HIS A 104 6.36 17.07 10.77
C HIS A 104 6.42 18.50 11.32
N ARG A 105 7.62 19.02 11.62
CA ARG A 105 7.81 20.40 12.08
C ARG A 105 7.39 21.42 11.04
N LEU A 106 7.74 21.19 9.76
CA LEU A 106 7.29 22.05 8.67
C LEU A 106 5.75 22.04 8.64
N ALA A 107 5.12 20.87 8.56
CA ALA A 107 3.66 20.76 8.55
C ALA A 107 2.95 21.41 9.77
N ALA A 108 3.56 21.41 10.95
CA ALA A 108 3.02 22.09 12.12
C ALA A 108 3.14 23.64 12.04
N GLN A 109 4.18 24.15 11.39
CA GLN A 109 4.41 25.59 11.24
C GLN A 109 3.37 26.29 10.33
N SER A 110 2.76 25.61 9.34
CA SER A 110 1.62 26.19 8.59
C SER A 110 0.39 26.40 9.47
N LYS A 111 0.12 25.49 10.42
CA LYS A 111 -1.07 25.58 11.28
C LYS A 111 -0.95 26.70 12.34
N GLY A 112 0.27 27.09 12.73
CA GLY A 112 0.51 28.01 13.85
C GLY A 112 0.53 29.52 13.53
N LYS A 113 0.51 29.93 12.25
CA LYS A 113 0.61 31.36 11.86
C LYS A 113 -0.70 32.00 11.40
N GLY A 114 -1.81 31.26 11.39
CA GLY A 114 -3.14 31.84 11.32
C GLY A 114 -3.58 32.31 12.70
N LYS A 115 -3.63 33.62 12.93
CA LYS A 115 -4.31 34.19 14.10
C LYS A 115 -5.74 33.66 14.11
N GLN A 116 -5.98 32.74 15.04
CA GLN A 116 -7.27 32.20 15.39
C GLN A 116 -8.19 33.37 15.81
N LEU A 117 -9.08 33.80 14.91
CA LEU A 117 -10.37 34.31 15.33
C LEU A 117 -11.07 33.09 15.97
N HIS A 118 -11.03 33.06 17.30
CA HIS A 118 -11.72 32.07 18.12
C HIS A 118 -13.23 32.19 17.87
N VAL A 119 -13.73 31.42 16.91
CA VAL A 119 -15.13 30.98 16.92
C VAL A 119 -15.13 29.82 17.92
N PRO A 120 -15.85 29.91 19.05
CA PRO A 120 -15.93 28.79 19.97
C PRO A 120 -16.55 27.62 19.20
N TYR A 121 -15.83 26.52 19.12
CA TYR A 121 -16.34 25.24 18.65
C TYR A 121 -17.45 24.81 19.60
N ARG A 122 -18.67 25.21 19.26
CA ARG A 122 -19.90 24.64 19.79
C ARG A 122 -20.06 23.32 19.05
N ASP A 123 -19.89 22.23 19.78
CA ASP A 123 -20.32 20.90 19.35
C ASP A 123 -21.78 21.00 18.90
N SER A 124 -21.97 21.02 17.58
CA SER A 124 -23.27 21.10 16.94
C SER A 124 -23.21 20.10 15.80
N SER A 125 -23.94 19.01 15.99
CA SER A 125 -24.09 17.80 15.15
C SER A 125 -24.35 18.02 13.64
N ALA A 126 -24.36 19.26 13.15
CA ALA A 126 -24.71 19.63 11.78
C ALA A 126 -23.51 19.72 10.82
N ASP A 127 -22.26 19.76 11.31
CA ASP A 127 -21.08 19.92 10.43
C ASP A 127 -20.48 18.58 9.96
N LEU A 128 -20.90 17.46 10.55
CA LEU A 128 -20.55 16.11 10.09
C LEU A 128 -21.46 15.60 8.96
N GLU A 129 -22.53 16.33 8.61
CA GLU A 129 -23.48 15.94 7.56
C GLU A 129 -23.12 16.56 6.20
N ARG A 130 -22.50 17.74 6.19
CA ARG A 130 -22.20 18.50 4.96
C ARG A 130 -21.14 17.86 4.03
N GLY A 131 -20.30 16.97 4.56
CA GLY A 131 -19.21 16.36 3.80
C GLY A 131 -19.57 15.08 3.03
N TYR A 132 -20.79 14.55 3.19
CA TYR A 132 -21.20 13.26 2.61
C TYR A 132 -22.29 13.38 1.53
N ASP A 133 -22.77 14.59 1.23
CA ASP A 133 -23.86 14.78 0.26
C ASP A 133 -23.35 14.91 -1.19
N GLU A 134 -22.22 15.59 -1.43
CA GLU A 134 -21.72 15.84 -2.80
C GLU A 134 -21.13 14.57 -3.46
N ASP A 135 -20.37 13.76 -2.71
CA ASP A 135 -19.80 12.50 -3.22
C ASP A 135 -20.87 11.43 -3.47
N ASN A 136 -21.96 11.42 -2.69
CA ASN A 136 -23.09 10.51 -2.89
C ASN A 136 -23.86 10.82 -4.18
N ASP A 137 -24.00 12.10 -4.54
CA ASP A 137 -24.70 12.50 -5.77
C ASP A 137 -23.92 12.15 -7.04
N GLU A 138 -22.59 12.30 -7.03
CA GLU A 138 -21.75 11.87 -8.15
C GLU A 138 -21.72 10.34 -8.28
N MET A 139 -21.58 9.62 -7.16
CA MET A 139 -21.65 8.15 -7.15
C MET A 139 -23.03 7.62 -7.60
N ARG A 140 -24.12 8.26 -7.17
CA ARG A 140 -25.50 7.92 -7.60
C ARG A 140 -25.73 8.22 -9.09
N ARG A 141 -25.10 9.25 -9.65
CA ARG A 141 -25.13 9.54 -11.10
C ARG A 141 -24.39 8.46 -11.90
N TRP A 142 -23.23 8.01 -11.42
CA TRP A 142 -22.49 6.91 -12.04
C TRP A 142 -23.27 5.58 -11.98
N GLU A 143 -23.84 5.20 -10.83
CA GLU A 143 -24.69 4.00 -10.72
C GLU A 143 -25.95 4.07 -11.60
N ALA A 144 -26.59 5.24 -11.67
CA ALA A 144 -27.75 5.44 -12.53
C ALA A 144 -27.40 5.27 -14.01
N GLN A 145 -26.22 5.76 -14.42
CA GLN A 145 -25.72 5.60 -15.79
C GLN A 145 -25.40 4.14 -16.12
N GLU A 146 -24.81 3.37 -15.20
CA GLU A 146 -24.60 1.92 -15.39
C GLU A 146 -25.91 1.12 -15.47
N GLN A 147 -26.90 1.45 -14.63
CA GLN A 147 -28.21 0.80 -14.69
C GLN A 147 -28.98 1.15 -15.97
N GLU A 148 -28.86 2.37 -16.47
CA GLU A 148 -29.48 2.78 -17.73
C GLU A 148 -28.84 2.09 -18.94
N VAL A 149 -27.51 2.02 -19.01
CA VAL A 149 -26.80 1.30 -20.08
C VAL A 149 -27.14 -0.20 -20.04
N SER A 150 -27.31 -0.78 -18.85
CA SER A 150 -27.75 -2.18 -18.70
C SER A 150 -29.21 -2.39 -19.14
N HIS A 151 -30.10 -1.45 -18.83
CA HIS A 151 -31.51 -1.51 -19.26
C HIS A 151 -31.68 -1.26 -20.76
N ASP A 152 -30.88 -0.37 -21.35
CA ASP A 152 -30.90 -0.08 -22.78
C ASP A 152 -30.31 -1.25 -23.59
N ALA A 153 -29.19 -1.83 -23.15
CA ALA A 153 -28.64 -3.04 -23.75
C ALA A 153 -29.62 -4.24 -23.71
N GLY A 154 -30.39 -4.38 -22.63
CA GLY A 154 -31.45 -5.39 -22.52
C GLY A 154 -32.66 -5.12 -23.43
N GLN A 155 -32.99 -3.85 -23.68
CA GLN A 155 -34.05 -3.45 -24.59
C GLN A 155 -33.63 -3.50 -26.06
N GLU A 156 -32.36 -3.21 -26.37
CA GLU A 156 -31.75 -3.37 -27.69
C GLU A 156 -31.68 -4.86 -28.07
N ALA A 157 -31.28 -5.72 -27.14
CA ALA A 157 -31.34 -7.18 -27.33
C ALA A 157 -32.77 -7.68 -27.62
N ARG A 158 -33.78 -7.07 -26.99
CA ARG A 158 -35.21 -7.33 -27.27
C ARG A 158 -35.72 -6.70 -28.57
N ARG A 159 -35.10 -5.63 -29.06
CA ARG A 159 -35.42 -5.03 -30.36
C ARG A 159 -34.83 -5.79 -31.54
N TYR A 160 -33.69 -6.44 -31.35
CA TYR A 160 -33.05 -7.27 -32.38
C TYR A 160 -33.53 -8.73 -32.41
N LEU A 161 -34.16 -9.21 -31.34
CA LEU A 161 -34.78 -10.53 -31.29
C LEU A 161 -36.30 -10.38 -31.33
N GLY A 162 -36.88 -10.52 -32.54
CA GLY A 162 -38.31 -10.74 -32.71
C GLY A 162 -38.80 -11.94 -31.86
N PRO A 163 -40.11 -12.04 -31.59
CA PRO A 163 -40.66 -12.88 -30.52
C PRO A 163 -40.49 -14.40 -30.66
N ASP A 164 -39.76 -14.91 -31.65
CA ASP A 164 -39.50 -16.33 -31.83
C ASP A 164 -38.06 -16.56 -32.23
N THR A 165 -37.21 -16.87 -31.25
CA THR A 165 -36.17 -17.92 -31.35
C THR A 165 -35.55 -18.12 -29.96
N GLY A 166 -35.48 -19.38 -29.54
CA GLY A 166 -35.03 -19.77 -28.20
C GLY A 166 -33.62 -19.28 -27.89
N TYR A 167 -33.45 -18.68 -26.71
CA TYR A 167 -32.16 -18.39 -26.13
C TYR A 167 -31.43 -19.70 -25.78
N PRO A 168 -30.25 -20.00 -26.35
CA PRO A 168 -29.36 -20.98 -25.75
C PRO A 168 -28.79 -20.38 -24.46
N SER A 169 -29.14 -21.00 -23.33
CA SER A 169 -28.58 -20.71 -22.02
C SER A 169 -27.06 -20.96 -22.03
N TYR A 170 -26.27 -19.89 -22.13
CA TYR A 170 -24.83 -19.98 -21.83
C TYR A 170 -24.64 -19.87 -20.31
N PRO A 171 -24.01 -20.88 -19.67
CA PRO A 171 -23.73 -20.83 -18.24
C PRO A 171 -22.58 -19.85 -17.97
N CYS A 172 -22.88 -18.75 -17.26
CA CYS A 172 -21.86 -17.85 -16.74
C CYS A 172 -21.12 -18.54 -15.58
N LYS A 173 -19.81 -18.75 -15.76
CA LYS A 173 -18.90 -19.30 -14.76
C LYS A 173 -18.36 -18.16 -13.90
N SER A 174 -18.78 -18.08 -12.62
CA SER A 174 -18.00 -17.47 -11.52
C SER A 174 -18.76 -17.48 -10.19
N SER A 175 -19.17 -18.65 -9.71
CA SER A 175 -19.48 -18.86 -8.29
C SER A 175 -18.23 -19.35 -7.55
N TRP A 176 -17.36 -18.42 -7.17
CA TRP A 176 -16.38 -18.63 -6.10
C TRP A 176 -16.56 -17.50 -5.10
N LEU A 177 -17.37 -17.74 -4.07
CA LEU A 177 -17.20 -17.23 -2.70
C LEU A 177 -18.33 -17.78 -1.82
N ASP A 178 -17.91 -18.40 -0.71
CA ASP A 178 -18.64 -18.72 0.51
C ASP A 178 -19.86 -19.67 0.42
N GLY A 179 -20.02 -20.68 1.27
CA GLY A 179 -19.44 -20.94 2.58
C GLY A 179 -20.48 -21.67 3.44
N LYS A 180 -20.12 -22.87 3.91
CA LYS A 180 -20.64 -23.54 5.13
C LYS A 180 -22.15 -23.83 5.27
N ARG A 181 -22.48 -25.14 5.22
CA ARG A 181 -22.99 -25.97 6.35
C ARG A 181 -23.89 -27.10 5.84
N GLY A 182 -23.71 -28.31 6.41
CA GLY A 182 -24.86 -29.20 6.61
C GLY A 182 -24.63 -30.69 6.37
N ARG A 183 -24.10 -31.37 7.40
CA ARG A 183 -24.51 -32.69 7.90
C ARG A 183 -24.86 -33.84 6.93
N ARG A 184 -24.15 -34.95 7.20
CA ARG A 184 -24.61 -36.35 7.35
C ARG A 184 -25.20 -37.04 6.11
N ALA A 185 -24.54 -38.11 5.68
CA ALA A 185 -25.02 -39.48 5.83
C ALA A 185 -24.01 -40.44 5.17
N ASP A 186 -23.71 -41.53 5.88
CA ASP A 186 -23.58 -42.91 5.38
C ASP A 186 -23.02 -43.08 3.96
N GLY A 187 -21.82 -43.63 3.76
CA GLY A 187 -21.44 -44.94 4.24
C GLY A 187 -21.07 -45.79 3.02
N VAL A 188 -20.14 -46.73 3.20
CA VAL A 188 -19.82 -47.83 2.28
C VAL A 188 -19.18 -47.37 0.96
N GLY A 189 -17.97 -47.74 0.57
CA GLY A 189 -17.08 -48.78 1.02
C GLY A 189 -16.11 -49.07 -0.13
N ALA A 190 -15.13 -49.92 0.16
CA ALA A 190 -14.28 -50.63 -0.79
C ALA A 190 -13.23 -49.75 -1.50
N ARG A 191 -11.94 -49.94 -1.18
CA ARG A 191 -10.98 -50.81 -1.93
C ARG A 191 -10.53 -50.08 -3.21
N PHE A 192 -9.27 -50.03 -3.62
CA PHE A 192 -8.07 -50.82 -3.36
C PHE A 192 -7.04 -50.22 -4.35
N VAL A 193 -5.83 -49.93 -3.88
CA VAL A 193 -4.49 -50.08 -4.53
C VAL A 193 -4.43 -49.75 -6.05
N ASP A 194 -3.65 -48.77 -6.53
CA ASP A 194 -2.21 -48.91 -6.74
C ASP A 194 -1.54 -47.58 -7.16
N ARG A 195 -0.39 -47.32 -6.56
CA ARG A 195 0.76 -46.56 -7.12
C ARG A 195 1.52 -47.57 -8.04
N PRO A 196 2.62 -47.27 -8.78
CA PRO A 196 3.36 -46.01 -8.91
C PRO A 196 4.02 -45.77 -10.32
N LYS A 197 4.85 -44.72 -10.38
CA LYS A 197 6.07 -44.48 -11.20
C LYS A 197 5.82 -43.92 -12.61
N THR A 198 6.27 -42.71 -12.97
CA THR A 198 7.65 -42.16 -13.01
C THR A 198 8.63 -43.03 -13.80
N THR A 199 8.89 -42.66 -15.05
CA THR A 199 10.20 -42.61 -15.75
C THR A 199 9.88 -41.92 -17.09
N SER A 200 10.39 -40.71 -17.32
CA SER A 200 11.67 -40.39 -17.96
C SER A 200 11.59 -40.38 -19.48
#